data_AF-A0A9Q3K888-F1
#
_entry.id   AF-A0A9Q3K888-F1
#
_cell.length_a   1.000
_cell.length_b   1.000
_cell.length_c   1.000
_cell.angle_alpha   90.00
_cell.angle_beta   90.00
_cell.angle_gamma   90.00
#
_symmetry.space_group_name_H-M   'P 1'
#
loop_
_entity.id
_entity.type
_entity.pdbx_description
1 polymer ?
#
loop_
_entity_poly.entity_id
_entity_poly.type
_entity_poly.pdbx_seq_one_letter_code
_entity_poly.pdbx_strand_id
1 'polypeptide(L)'
;MENAVEVKLTEEFSRKHPVLPVSLVKPYFHTEEDEFPFRKMNPTPPEIVAVEDSPGPVKKIIKDRKIRVNGKDQRQYLVRFKNQTADKDKWLAEDAIPDGNLHLRRLRASRRTGQSHQ
;
A
#
# COMPACT_ATOMS: atom_id res chain seq x y z
N MET A 1 -20.06 14.06 -7.27
CA MET A 1 -20.58 14.59 -6.00
C MET A 1 -21.66 13.63 -5.52
N GLU A 2 -21.28 12.48 -4.99
CA GLU A 2 -22.24 11.45 -4.56
C GLU A 2 -21.68 10.86 -3.29
N ASN A 3 -22.17 11.33 -2.14
CA ASN A 3 -22.13 10.70 -0.82
C ASN A 3 -22.67 11.71 0.19
N ALA A 4 -23.93 12.12 0.02
CA ALA A 4 -24.65 12.88 1.03
C ALA A 4 -25.81 12.01 1.53
N VAL A 5 -25.86 11.80 2.85
CA VAL A 5 -26.91 11.04 3.54
C VAL A 5 -27.70 12.02 4.39
N GLU A 6 -29.00 12.11 4.14
CA GLU A 6 -29.91 12.96 4.93
C GLU A 6 -30.19 12.30 6.27
N VAL A 7 -29.76 12.94 7.36
CA VAL A 7 -30.02 12.48 8.74
C VAL A 7 -31.30 13.16 9.24
N LYS A 8 -32.37 12.38 9.40
CA LYS A 8 -33.61 12.84 10.04
C LYS A 8 -33.48 12.72 11.56
N LEU A 9 -33.32 13.85 12.24
CA LEU A 9 -33.28 13.90 13.71
C LEU A 9 -34.69 13.69 14.28
N THR A 10 -34.83 12.88 15.34
CA THR A 10 -36.10 12.73 16.07
C THR A 10 -36.36 13.97 16.96
N GLU A 11 -37.62 14.20 17.34
CA GLU A 11 -38.06 15.44 18.02
C GLU A 11 -37.29 15.74 19.33
N GLU A 12 -36.79 14.70 20.01
CA GLU A 12 -35.99 14.84 21.23
C GLU A 12 -34.57 15.39 20.99
N PHE A 13 -34.01 15.18 19.79
CA PHE A 13 -32.69 15.68 19.41
C PHE A 13 -32.75 17.00 18.62
N SER A 14 -33.90 17.37 18.07
CA SER A 14 -34.07 18.67 17.39
C SER A 14 -33.99 19.87 18.34
N ARG A 15 -34.31 19.66 19.63
CA ARG A 15 -34.35 20.70 20.67
C ARG A 15 -33.07 20.81 21.51
N LYS A 16 -32.11 19.90 21.36
CA LYS A 16 -30.84 19.93 22.09
C LYS A 16 -29.82 20.71 21.30
N HIS A 17 -29.70 22.02 21.57
CA HIS A 17 -28.51 22.75 21.15
C HIS A 17 -27.29 22.10 21.83
N PRO A 18 -26.22 21.80 21.08
CA PRO A 18 -24.99 21.34 21.71
C PRO A 18 -24.50 22.43 22.66
N VAL A 19 -24.54 22.15 23.96
CA VAL A 19 -23.97 23.03 24.99
C VAL A 19 -22.49 22.64 25.10
N LEU A 20 -21.63 23.41 24.44
CA LEU A 20 -20.21 23.28 24.65
C LEU A 20 -19.88 23.92 26.00
N PRO A 21 -19.24 23.19 26.93
CA PRO A 21 -18.78 23.82 28.17
C PRO A 21 -17.77 24.91 27.80
N VAL A 22 -17.99 26.12 28.32
CA VAL A 22 -17.18 27.30 28.04
C VAL A 22 -15.71 27.14 28.40
N SER A 23 -15.38 26.18 29.28
CA SER A 23 -14.00 25.79 29.60
C SER A 23 -13.26 25.07 28.46
N LEU A 24 -13.98 24.50 27.49
CA LEU A 24 -13.40 23.86 26.30
C LEU A 24 -13.27 24.84 25.12
N VAL A 25 -13.80 26.06 25.25
CA VAL A 25 -13.67 27.10 24.23
C VAL A 25 -12.27 27.69 24.33
N LYS A 26 -11.43 27.38 23.36
CA LYS A 26 -10.12 28.03 23.24
C LYS A 26 -10.34 29.47 22.74
N PRO A 27 -9.86 30.49 23.46
CA PRO A 27 -9.88 31.86 22.95
C PRO A 27 -9.04 31.93 21.67
N TYR A 28 -9.59 32.55 20.64
CA TYR A 28 -8.86 32.87 19.42
C TYR A 28 -8.00 34.10 19.69
N PHE A 29 -6.68 33.92 19.69
CA PHE A 29 -5.74 35.03 19.78
C PHE A 29 -5.36 35.48 18.37
N HIS A 30 -5.07 36.78 18.22
CA HIS A 30 -4.42 37.27 17.01
C HIS A 30 -3.06 36.58 16.85
N THR A 31 -2.70 36.28 15.62
CA THR A 31 -1.39 35.68 15.34
C THR A 31 -0.34 36.76 15.44
N GLU A 32 0.44 36.73 16.52
CA GLU A 32 1.68 37.51 16.66
C GLU A 32 2.70 36.98 15.64
N GLU A 33 3.01 37.78 14.63
CA GLU A 33 3.90 37.37 13.53
C GLU A 33 5.36 37.22 13.99
N ASP A 34 5.76 38.01 14.99
CA ASP A 34 7.12 38.03 15.54
C ASP A 34 7.43 36.77 16.37
N GLU A 35 6.43 36.20 17.04
CA GLU A 35 6.58 35.00 17.87
C GLU A 35 6.56 33.71 17.02
N PHE A 36 5.92 33.76 15.85
CA PHE A 36 5.75 32.59 14.97
C PHE A 36 6.00 32.91 13.49
N PRO A 37 7.23 33.30 13.10
CA PRO A 37 7.56 33.74 11.75
C PRO A 37 7.31 32.68 10.67
N PHE A 38 7.34 31.40 11.06
CA PHE A 38 7.16 30.27 10.14
C PHE A 38 5.70 29.89 9.85
N ARG A 39 4.69 30.52 10.49
CA ARG A 39 3.27 30.21 10.20
C ARG A 39 2.81 30.64 8.82
N LYS A 40 3.46 31.65 8.22
CA LYS A 40 3.18 32.11 6.84
C LYS A 40 3.87 31.28 5.77
N MET A 41 4.85 30.45 6.15
CA MET A 41 5.44 29.49 5.23
C MET A 41 4.45 28.36 5.05
N ASN A 42 3.70 28.36 3.94
CA ASN A 42 3.05 27.16 3.48
C ASN A 42 4.16 26.14 3.21
N PRO A 43 4.32 25.07 4.02
CA PRO A 43 5.34 24.08 3.74
C PRO A 43 5.02 23.47 2.38
N THR A 44 5.97 23.52 1.45
CA THR A 44 5.84 22.78 0.20
C THR A 44 5.67 21.31 0.58
N PRO A 45 4.59 20.65 0.13
CA PRO A 45 4.44 19.22 0.37
C PRO A 45 5.68 18.50 -0.14
N PRO A 46 6.19 17.48 0.58
CA PRO A 46 7.33 16.71 0.10
C PRO A 46 7.00 16.15 -1.28
N GLU A 47 7.96 16.29 -2.20
CA GLU A 47 7.84 15.74 -3.55
C GLU A 47 7.73 14.21 -3.44
N ILE A 48 6.66 13.65 -4.00
CA ILE A 48 6.48 12.19 -4.04
C ILE A 48 7.48 11.65 -5.05
N VAL A 49 8.67 11.26 -4.57
CA VAL A 49 9.66 10.57 -5.39
C VAL A 49 9.05 9.24 -5.82
N ALA A 50 8.93 9.02 -7.14
CA ALA A 50 8.54 7.72 -7.67
C ALA A 50 9.56 6.69 -7.14
N VAL A 51 9.10 5.78 -6.30
CA VAL A 51 9.93 4.69 -5.79
C VAL A 51 10.46 3.95 -7.01
N GLU A 52 11.78 3.98 -7.21
CA GLU A 52 12.41 3.24 -8.30
C GLU A 52 11.86 1.81 -8.30
N ASP A 53 11.45 1.34 -9.47
CA ASP A 53 10.88 0.01 -9.72
C ASP A 53 11.89 -1.13 -9.50
N SER A 54 12.81 -0.95 -8.55
CA SER A 54 13.61 -2.02 -7.99
C SER A 54 12.63 -3.10 -7.49
N PRO A 55 12.72 -4.34 -8.02
CA PRO A 55 11.86 -5.41 -7.58
C PRO A 55 12.14 -5.63 -6.09
N GLY A 56 11.17 -5.30 -5.26
CA GLY A 56 11.27 -5.48 -3.81
C GLY A 56 11.52 -6.95 -3.44
N PRO A 57 11.74 -7.25 -2.15
CA PRO A 57 12.03 -8.62 -1.73
C PRO A 57 10.93 -9.60 -2.14
N VAL A 58 11.33 -10.77 -2.65
CA VAL A 58 10.39 -11.80 -3.09
C VAL A 58 9.62 -12.38 -1.91
N LYS A 59 8.28 -12.47 -2.03
CA LYS A 59 7.41 -13.12 -1.05
C LYS A 59 7.31 -14.61 -1.33
N LYS A 60 6.85 -15.00 -2.53
CA LYS A 60 6.69 -16.39 -2.95
C LYS A 60 6.66 -16.55 -4.47
N ILE A 61 6.96 -17.76 -4.94
CA ILE A 61 6.73 -18.18 -6.32
C ILE A 61 5.37 -18.89 -6.37
N ILE A 62 4.52 -18.50 -7.31
CA ILE A 62 3.13 -19.00 -7.42
C ILE A 62 3.06 -20.11 -8.46
N LYS A 63 3.60 -19.85 -9.65
CA LYS A 63 3.50 -20.74 -10.81
C LYS A 63 4.84 -20.84 -11.53
N ASP A 64 5.01 -21.89 -12.30
CA ASP A 64 6.07 -22.04 -13.29
C ASP A 64 5.47 -22.29 -14.68
N ARG A 65 6.20 -21.89 -15.71
CA ARG A 65 5.89 -22.21 -17.10
C ARG A 65 7.18 -22.49 -17.86
N LYS A 66 7.07 -23.26 -18.94
CA LYS A 66 8.16 -23.48 -19.89
C LYS A 66 7.86 -22.66 -21.14
N ILE A 67 8.80 -21.84 -21.56
CA ILE A 67 8.72 -21.03 -22.78
C ILE A 67 9.93 -21.30 -23.67
N ARG A 68 9.80 -21.01 -24.97
CA ARG A 68 10.92 -21.09 -25.91
C ARG A 68 11.31 -19.68 -26.33
N VAL A 69 12.52 -19.25 -25.98
CA VAL A 69 13.07 -17.92 -26.29
C VAL A 69 14.35 -18.14 -27.08
N ASN A 70 14.48 -17.50 -28.24
CA ASN A 70 15.65 -17.63 -29.13
C ASN A 70 16.01 -19.09 -29.43
N GLY A 71 14.99 -19.93 -29.66
CA GLY A 71 15.16 -21.35 -29.96
C GLY A 71 15.55 -22.23 -28.77
N LYS A 72 15.80 -21.66 -27.59
CA LYS A 72 16.13 -22.38 -26.35
C LYS A 72 14.92 -22.48 -25.43
N ASP A 73 14.74 -23.66 -24.85
CA ASP A 73 13.72 -23.89 -23.84
C ASP A 73 14.17 -23.31 -22.50
N GLN A 74 13.39 -22.38 -21.94
CA GLN A 74 13.65 -21.74 -20.64
C GLN A 74 12.45 -21.90 -19.72
N ARG A 75 12.71 -22.13 -18.42
CA ARG A 75 11.67 -22.09 -17.38
C ARG A 75 11.55 -20.67 -16.84
N GLN A 76 10.31 -20.22 -16.69
CA GLN A 76 9.97 -18.98 -15.99
C GLN A 76 9.09 -19.26 -14.79
N TYR A 77 9.18 -18.38 -13.81
CA TYR A 77 8.47 -18.47 -12.55
C TYR A 77 7.68 -17.18 -12.32
N LEU A 78 6.41 -17.32 -11.92
CA LEU A 78 5.57 -16.19 -11.55
C LEU A 78 5.87 -15.81 -10.10
N VAL A 79 6.50 -14.66 -9.93
CA VAL A 79 7.03 -14.17 -8.66
C VAL A 79 6.11 -13.11 -8.08
N ARG A 80 5.72 -13.29 -6.82
CA ARG A 80 5.02 -12.29 -6.02
C ARG A 80 5.97 -11.60 -5.09
N PHE A 81 6.00 -10.27 -5.16
CA PHE A 81 6.85 -9.43 -4.31
C PHE A 81 6.16 -9.11 -2.98
N LYS A 82 6.95 -8.81 -1.94
CA LYS A 82 6.41 -8.34 -0.66
C LYS A 82 5.82 -6.95 -0.85
N ASN A 83 4.71 -6.68 -0.15
CA ASN A 83 4.02 -5.38 -0.14
C ASN A 83 3.53 -4.90 -1.52
N GLN A 84 3.44 -5.81 -2.50
CA GLN A 84 2.88 -5.53 -3.82
C GLN A 84 1.62 -6.36 -4.05
N THR A 85 0.68 -5.80 -4.81
CA THR A 85 -0.55 -6.49 -5.22
C THR A 85 -0.28 -7.50 -6.32
N ALA A 86 -1.24 -8.40 -6.56
CA ALA A 86 -1.14 -9.44 -7.59
C ALA A 86 -0.93 -8.88 -9.00
N ASP A 87 -1.35 -7.64 -9.25
CA ASP A 87 -1.19 -6.96 -10.55
C ASP A 87 0.28 -6.69 -10.89
N LYS A 88 1.16 -6.66 -9.88
CA LYS A 88 2.60 -6.47 -10.04
C LYS A 88 3.38 -7.78 -10.07
N ASP A 89 2.71 -8.93 -10.08
CA ASP A 89 3.39 -10.23 -10.21
C ASP A 89 4.07 -10.34 -11.58
N LYS A 90 5.36 -10.73 -11.61
CA LYS A 90 6.17 -10.79 -12.85
C LYS A 90 6.65 -12.21 -13.13
N TRP A 91 6.72 -12.57 -14.41
CA TRP A 91 7.37 -13.80 -14.87
C TRP A 91 8.87 -13.56 -15.00
N LEU A 92 9.66 -14.24 -14.18
CA LEU A 92 11.11 -14.12 -14.16
C LEU A 92 11.79 -15.44 -14.49
N ALA A 93 12.94 -15.36 -15.15
CA ALA A 93 13.85 -16.49 -15.30
C ALA A 93 14.49 -16.86 -13.95
N GLU A 94 14.99 -18.08 -13.81
CA GLU A 94 15.63 -18.56 -12.57
C GLU A 94 16.73 -17.61 -12.07
N ASP A 95 17.58 -17.12 -12.99
CA ASP A 95 18.71 -16.23 -12.68
C ASP A 95 18.28 -14.81 -12.28
N ALA A 96 17.08 -14.40 -12.65
CA ALA A 96 16.56 -13.05 -12.41
C ALA A 96 15.78 -12.93 -11.08
N ILE A 97 15.66 -14.02 -10.31
CA ILE A 97 14.91 -14.04 -9.06
C ILE A 97 15.87 -13.77 -7.89
N PRO A 98 15.68 -12.68 -7.13
CA PRO A 98 16.42 -12.46 -5.88
C PRO A 98 16.22 -13.63 -4.92
N ASP A 99 17.31 -14.18 -4.38
CA ASP A 99 17.31 -15.37 -3.52
C ASP A 99 16.56 -16.59 -4.11
N GLY A 100 16.63 -16.74 -5.44
CA GLY A 100 15.88 -17.75 -6.20
C GLY A 100 15.98 -19.17 -5.62
N ASN A 101 17.17 -19.59 -5.19
CA ASN A 101 17.40 -20.91 -4.58
C ASN A 101 16.50 -21.20 -3.37
N LEU A 102 16.31 -20.22 -2.48
CA LEU A 102 15.47 -20.38 -1.30
C LEU A 102 14.00 -20.56 -1.69
N HIS A 103 13.53 -19.70 -2.60
CA HIS A 103 12.13 -19.70 -3.04
C HIS A 103 11.79 -20.92 -3.89
N LEU A 104 12.69 -21.36 -4.76
CA LEU A 104 12.53 -22.57 -5.57
C LEU A 104 12.57 -23.83 -4.71
N ARG A 105 13.43 -23.88 -3.69
CA ARG A 105 13.43 -24.98 -2.72
C ARG A 105 12.09 -25.10 -2.00
N ARG A 106 11.53 -23.97 -1.54
CA ARG A 106 10.19 -23.93 -0.91
C ARG A 106 9.09 -24.38 -1.87
N LEU A 107 9.12 -23.92 -3.13
CA LEU A 107 8.17 -24.34 -4.17
C LEU A 107 8.24 -25.86 -4.42
N ARG A 108 9.44 -26.43 -4.50
CA ARG A 108 9.63 -27.88 -4.68
C ARG A 108 9.12 -28.65 -3.46
N ALA A 109 9.32 -28.12 -2.25
CA ALA A 109 8.80 -28.73 -1.03
C ALA A 109 7.26 -28.68 -0.98
N SER A 110 6.63 -27.56 -1.32
CA SER A 110 5.16 -27.42 -1.31
C SER A 110 4.48 -28.31 -2.35
N ARG A 111 5.12 -28.58 -3.49
CA ARG A 111 4.62 -29.54 -4.48
C ARG A 111 4.57 -30.97 -3.96
N ARG A 112 5.53 -31.37 -3.10
CA ARG A 112 5.56 -32.72 -2.51
C ARG A 112 4.48 -32.89 -1.47
N THR A 113 4.13 -31.82 -0.75
CA THR A 113 3.12 -31.86 0.32
C THR A 113 1.69 -31.62 -0.19
N GLY A 114 1.50 -31.34 -1.49
CA GLY A 114 0.18 -31.10 -2.08
C GLY A 114 -0.49 -29.79 -1.62
N GLN A 115 0.19 -28.96 -0.83
CA GLN A 115 -0.34 -27.66 -0.41
C GLN A 115 -0.14 -26.62 -1.52
N SER A 116 -1.11 -26.57 -2.44
CA SER A 116 -1.31 -25.42 -3.32
C SER A 116 -1.95 -24.29 -2.53
N HIS A 117 -1.14 -23.36 -2.02
CA HIS A 117 -1.67 -22.16 -1.36
C HIS A 117 -2.36 -21.25 -2.37
N GLN A 118 -3.70 -21.35 -2.45
CA GLN A 118 -4.60 -20.34 -3.00
C GLN A 118 -4.36 -18.98 -2.32
#